data_AF-A0A2K8X2B3-F1
#
_entry.id   AF-A0A2K8X2B3-F1
#
_cell.length_a   1.000
_cell.length_b   1.000
_cell.length_c   1.000
_cell.angle_alpha   90.00
_cell.angle_beta   90.00
_cell.angle_gamma   90.00
#
_symmetry.space_group_name_H-M   'P 1'
#
loop_
_entity.id
_entity.type
_entity.pdbx_description
1 polymer ?
#
loop_
_entity_poly.entity_id
_entity_poly.type
_entity_poly.pdbx_seq_one_letter_code
_entity_poly.pdbx_strand_id
1 'polypeptide(L)'
;MKIILKHVILISLLTVIVSYGYKQEDTKRATNTLKLNNQTLKKKEVAELFTHNLKNGHNLVKLMDDNWTLLYYADDRCSGSTEGEKINLSKPEIEKMIIINVKNDSEYAWACNKRAPYYYDFNFDLNKQIENWDNFELQSSDYSDSPKKEKDVFYIFGAGDSDYIKLTIGAKNLITKLKYSSIDPG
;
A
#
# COMPACT_ATOMS: atom_id res chain seq x y z
N MET A 1 -40.18 -41.19 43.45
CA MET A 1 -38.73 -40.93 43.31
C MET A 1 -38.34 -40.86 41.82
N LYS A 2 -38.84 -39.87 41.06
CA LYS A 2 -38.64 -39.78 39.58
C LYS A 2 -38.14 -38.40 39.08
N ILE A 3 -37.90 -37.45 39.97
CA ILE A 3 -37.62 -36.04 39.60
C ILE A 3 -36.11 -35.74 39.55
N ILE A 4 -35.29 -36.46 40.31
CA ILE A 4 -33.86 -36.17 40.47
C ILE A 4 -33.03 -36.61 39.25
N LEU A 5 -33.47 -37.61 38.49
CA LEU A 5 -32.69 -38.15 37.35
C LEU A 5 -32.71 -37.24 36.10
N LYS A 6 -33.73 -36.38 35.93
CA LYS A 6 -33.82 -35.47 34.77
C LYS A 6 -32.87 -34.27 34.86
N HIS A 7 -32.50 -33.80 36.05
CA HIS A 7 -31.68 -32.61 36.23
C HIS A 7 -30.17 -32.88 36.04
N VAL A 8 -29.71 -34.09 36.37
CA VAL A 8 -28.29 -34.47 36.23
C VAL A 8 -27.86 -34.63 34.76
N ILE A 9 -28.78 -35.08 33.90
CA ILE A 9 -28.52 -35.23 32.45
C ILE A 9 -28.48 -33.87 31.74
N LEU A 10 -29.24 -32.88 32.22
CA LEU A 10 -29.30 -31.56 31.59
C LEU A 10 -28.01 -30.73 31.84
N ILE A 11 -27.43 -30.85 33.04
CA ILE A 11 -26.20 -30.13 33.42
C ILE A 11 -24.97 -30.74 32.72
N SER A 12 -24.93 -32.05 32.52
CA SER A 12 -23.85 -32.73 31.80
C SER A 12 -23.88 -32.47 30.29
N LEU A 13 -25.06 -32.25 29.68
CA LEU A 13 -25.12 -31.80 28.27
C LEU A 13 -24.64 -30.35 28.10
N LEU A 14 -24.94 -29.46 29.04
CA LEU A 14 -24.54 -28.06 28.98
C LEU A 14 -23.01 -27.88 29.04
N THR A 15 -22.32 -28.64 29.90
CA THR A 15 -20.86 -28.56 30.01
C THR A 15 -20.15 -29.07 28.75
N VAL A 16 -20.70 -30.10 28.09
CA VAL A 16 -20.16 -30.59 26.80
C VAL A 16 -20.35 -29.55 25.69
N ILE A 17 -21.50 -28.87 25.62
CA ILE A 17 -21.76 -27.84 24.60
C ILE A 17 -20.85 -26.62 24.78
N VAL A 18 -20.65 -26.14 26.02
CA VAL A 18 -19.76 -25.01 26.31
C VAL A 18 -18.30 -25.37 25.99
N SER A 19 -17.85 -26.57 26.32
CA SER A 19 -16.48 -27.03 26.03
C SER A 19 -16.22 -27.17 24.53
N TYR A 20 -17.21 -27.62 23.76
CA TYR A 20 -17.10 -27.74 22.29
C TYR A 20 -17.14 -26.37 21.60
N GLY A 21 -17.97 -25.45 22.08
CA GLY A 21 -18.04 -24.06 21.59
C GLY A 21 -16.75 -23.30 21.80
N TYR A 22 -16.17 -23.38 23.01
CA TYR A 22 -14.91 -22.73 23.35
C TYR A 22 -13.73 -23.27 22.53
N LYS A 23 -13.65 -24.60 22.37
CA LYS A 23 -12.60 -25.25 21.57
C LYS A 23 -12.71 -24.93 20.07
N GLN A 24 -13.93 -24.73 19.55
CA GLN A 24 -14.13 -24.26 18.17
C GLN A 24 -13.72 -22.79 17.99
N GLU A 25 -14.02 -21.90 18.95
CA GLU A 25 -13.62 -20.50 18.87
C GLU A 25 -12.10 -20.32 18.93
N ASP A 26 -11.41 -21.02 19.85
CA ASP A 26 -9.95 -20.96 19.94
C ASP A 26 -9.27 -21.49 18.67
N THR A 27 -9.80 -22.57 18.09
CA THR A 27 -9.26 -23.13 16.83
C THR A 27 -9.50 -22.19 15.65
N LYS A 28 -10.70 -21.59 15.54
CA LYS A 28 -11.00 -20.59 14.50
C LYS A 28 -10.13 -19.35 14.65
N ARG A 29 -9.90 -18.88 15.88
CA ARG A 29 -9.03 -17.75 16.18
C ARG A 29 -7.58 -18.04 15.79
N ALA A 30 -7.02 -19.18 16.19
CA ALA A 30 -5.66 -19.57 15.83
C ALA A 30 -5.46 -19.72 14.31
N THR A 31 -6.44 -20.31 13.61
CA THR A 31 -6.40 -20.49 12.15
C THR A 31 -6.47 -19.15 11.41
N ASN A 32 -7.30 -18.23 11.88
CA ASN A 32 -7.39 -16.88 11.33
C ASN A 32 -6.11 -16.08 11.56
N THR A 33 -5.48 -16.19 12.74
CA THR A 33 -4.18 -15.55 13.03
C THR A 33 -3.07 -16.08 12.13
N LEU A 34 -2.97 -17.41 11.94
CA LEU A 34 -1.99 -18.02 11.04
C LEU A 34 -2.21 -17.62 9.58
N LYS A 35 -3.45 -17.60 9.11
CA LYS A 35 -3.81 -17.16 7.75
C LYS A 35 -3.48 -15.69 7.53
N LEU A 36 -3.75 -14.83 8.52
CA LEU A 36 -3.43 -13.41 8.50
C LEU A 36 -1.92 -13.18 8.46
N ASN A 37 -1.15 -13.86 9.30
CA ASN A 37 0.31 -13.76 9.31
C ASN A 37 0.93 -14.21 7.98
N ASN A 38 0.43 -15.30 7.40
CA ASN A 38 0.88 -15.78 6.10
C ASN A 38 0.52 -14.82 4.95
N GLN A 39 -0.63 -14.14 5.03
CA GLN A 39 -1.00 -13.12 4.05
C GLN A 39 -0.11 -11.88 4.17
N THR A 40 0.13 -11.39 5.38
CA THR A 40 1.04 -10.26 5.61
C THR A 40 2.46 -10.57 5.13
N LEU A 41 2.97 -11.79 5.39
CA LEU A 41 4.28 -12.23 4.90
C LEU A 41 4.36 -12.18 3.37
N LYS A 42 3.34 -12.70 2.68
CA LYS A 42 3.28 -12.67 1.20
C LYS A 42 3.24 -11.26 0.62
N LYS A 43 2.60 -10.32 1.30
CA LYS A 43 2.57 -8.92 0.84
C LYS A 43 3.93 -8.25 1.01
N LYS A 44 4.62 -8.55 2.11
CA LYS A 44 6.00 -8.09 2.30
C LYS A 44 6.92 -8.64 1.21
N GLU A 45 6.81 -9.92 0.86
CA GLU A 45 7.58 -10.54 -0.23
C GLU A 45 7.35 -9.84 -1.58
N VAL A 46 6.10 -9.43 -1.88
CA VAL A 46 5.79 -8.66 -3.10
C VAL A 46 6.45 -7.29 -3.09
N ALA A 47 6.45 -6.59 -1.95
CA ALA A 47 7.14 -5.30 -1.81
C ALA A 47 8.66 -5.45 -1.96
N GLU A 48 9.25 -6.46 -1.31
CA GLU A 48 10.68 -6.78 -1.42
C GLU A 48 11.07 -7.10 -2.87
N LEU A 49 10.27 -7.90 -3.57
CA LEU A 49 10.50 -8.22 -4.97
C LEU A 49 10.31 -7.02 -5.89
N PHE A 50 9.34 -6.15 -5.61
CA PHE A 50 9.16 -4.90 -6.35
C PHE A 50 10.38 -3.99 -6.18
N THR A 51 10.82 -3.73 -4.94
CA THR A 51 12.01 -2.91 -4.66
C THR A 51 13.25 -3.49 -5.33
N HIS A 52 13.44 -4.81 -5.24
CA HIS A 52 14.55 -5.48 -5.91
C HIS A 52 14.49 -5.29 -7.43
N ASN A 53 13.33 -5.49 -8.06
CA ASN A 53 13.20 -5.35 -9.50
C ASN A 53 13.36 -3.90 -9.95
N LEU A 54 12.79 -2.95 -9.21
CA LEU A 54 12.90 -1.52 -9.47
C LEU A 54 14.38 -1.08 -9.47
N LYS A 55 15.12 -1.45 -8.42
CA LYS A 55 16.55 -1.14 -8.27
C LYS A 55 17.41 -1.70 -9.42
N ASN A 56 17.08 -2.89 -9.92
CA ASN A 56 17.87 -3.60 -10.92
C ASN A 56 17.35 -3.44 -12.36
N GLY A 57 16.31 -2.60 -12.58
CA GLY A 57 15.68 -2.44 -13.89
C GLY A 57 15.04 -3.72 -14.42
N HIS A 58 14.61 -4.62 -13.54
CA HIS A 58 13.90 -5.84 -13.91
C HIS A 58 12.39 -5.57 -14.05
N ASN A 59 11.74 -6.45 -14.79
CA ASN A 59 10.31 -6.35 -15.08
C ASN A 59 9.42 -6.36 -13.81
N LEU A 60 8.52 -5.39 -13.73
CA LEU A 60 7.56 -5.16 -12.65
C LEU A 60 6.15 -5.68 -12.98
N VAL A 61 5.84 -5.94 -14.26
CA VAL A 61 4.49 -6.29 -14.77
C VAL A 61 3.81 -7.41 -13.98
N LYS A 62 4.56 -8.45 -13.59
CA LYS A 62 4.02 -9.61 -12.87
C LYS A 62 3.54 -9.28 -11.44
N LEU A 63 3.94 -8.14 -10.90
CA LEU A 63 3.61 -7.71 -9.53
C LEU A 63 2.36 -6.83 -9.49
N MET A 64 1.91 -6.33 -10.64
CA MET A 64 0.79 -5.39 -10.75
C MET A 64 -0.55 -6.13 -10.80
N ASP A 65 -1.63 -5.52 -10.28
CA ASP A 65 -2.99 -6.00 -10.53
C ASP A 65 -3.45 -5.65 -11.96
N ASP A 66 -4.48 -6.33 -12.46
CA ASP A 66 -5.04 -6.08 -13.81
C ASP A 66 -5.70 -4.70 -13.92
N ASN A 67 -6.11 -4.11 -12.79
CA ASN A 67 -6.63 -2.76 -12.71
C ASN A 67 -5.96 -2.04 -11.53
N TRP A 68 -4.86 -1.36 -11.78
CA TRP A 68 -4.12 -0.61 -10.75
C TRP A 68 -4.24 0.90 -10.97
N THR A 69 -3.91 1.66 -9.93
CA THR A 69 -3.96 3.12 -9.92
C THR A 69 -2.57 3.73 -9.73
N LEU A 70 -2.23 4.71 -10.56
CA LEU A 70 -1.09 5.59 -10.37
C LEU A 70 -1.55 6.89 -9.69
N LEU A 71 -0.86 7.26 -8.61
CA LEU A 71 -0.93 8.60 -8.02
C LEU A 71 0.42 9.29 -8.19
N TYR A 72 0.39 10.55 -8.57
CA TYR A 72 1.57 11.39 -8.70
C TYR A 72 1.47 12.58 -7.75
N TYR A 73 2.57 12.88 -7.08
CA TYR A 73 2.77 14.08 -6.29
C TYR A 73 4.19 14.59 -6.48
N ALA A 74 4.34 15.87 -6.75
CA ALA A 74 5.62 16.56 -6.67
C ALA A 74 5.43 17.90 -5.99
N ASP A 75 6.31 18.27 -5.08
CA ASP A 75 6.33 19.59 -4.47
C ASP A 75 7.61 20.33 -4.83
N ASP A 76 7.48 21.59 -5.20
CA ASP A 76 8.59 22.46 -5.54
C ASP A 76 8.33 23.85 -4.95
N ARG A 77 9.33 24.40 -4.25
CA ARG A 77 9.17 25.67 -3.52
C ARG A 77 8.77 26.85 -4.40
N CYS A 78 9.04 26.78 -5.70
CA CYS A 78 8.87 27.89 -6.64
C CYS A 78 7.65 27.75 -7.56
N SER A 79 7.26 26.52 -7.88
CA SER A 79 6.14 26.20 -8.73
C SER A 79 4.95 25.62 -7.98
N GLY A 80 5.08 25.37 -6.68
CA GLY A 80 4.05 24.78 -5.82
C GLY A 80 3.93 23.27 -6.04
N SER A 81 2.86 22.69 -5.49
CA SER A 81 2.64 21.25 -5.58
C SER A 81 1.90 20.87 -6.87
N THR A 82 2.25 19.71 -7.41
CA THR A 82 1.63 19.10 -8.58
C THR A 82 1.08 17.75 -8.20
N GLU A 83 -0.19 17.50 -8.48
CA GLU A 83 -0.84 16.23 -8.17
C GLU A 83 -1.66 15.71 -9.34
N GLY A 84 -1.76 14.40 -9.46
CA GLY A 84 -2.61 13.75 -10.45
C GLY A 84 -2.86 12.28 -10.17
N GLU A 85 -3.87 11.74 -10.85
CA GLU A 85 -4.29 10.34 -10.70
C GLU A 85 -4.62 9.75 -12.07
N LYS A 86 -4.28 8.47 -12.23
CA LYS A 86 -4.75 7.63 -13.34
C LYS A 86 -5.19 6.28 -12.81
N ILE A 87 -6.46 5.98 -13.03
CA ILE A 87 -7.11 4.74 -12.60
C ILE A 87 -7.22 3.73 -13.75
N ASN A 88 -7.46 2.47 -13.40
CA ASN A 88 -7.71 1.36 -14.33
C ASN A 88 -6.57 1.13 -15.33
N LEU A 89 -5.32 1.26 -14.87
CA LEU A 89 -4.15 0.89 -15.65
C LEU A 89 -4.02 -0.62 -15.72
N SER A 90 -3.65 -1.11 -16.90
CA SER A 90 -3.28 -2.49 -17.15
C SER A 90 -1.86 -2.79 -16.66
N LYS A 91 -1.57 -4.06 -16.36
CA LYS A 91 -0.24 -4.48 -15.86
C LYS A 91 0.93 -3.99 -16.73
N PRO A 92 0.90 -4.09 -18.08
CA PRO A 92 2.04 -3.69 -18.90
C PRO A 92 2.32 -2.19 -18.91
N GLU A 93 1.41 -1.35 -18.42
CA GLU A 93 1.60 0.11 -18.41
C GLU A 93 2.63 0.58 -17.38
N ILE A 94 2.97 -0.22 -16.36
CA ILE A 94 4.04 0.11 -15.41
C ILE A 94 5.42 0.28 -16.10
N GLU A 95 5.61 -0.37 -17.25
CA GLU A 95 6.85 -0.34 -18.05
C GLU A 95 6.81 0.72 -19.17
N LYS A 96 5.78 1.55 -19.19
CA LYS A 96 5.53 2.50 -20.28
C LYS A 96 5.42 3.92 -19.74
N MET A 97 5.51 4.87 -20.66
CA MET A 97 5.07 6.23 -20.40
C MET A 97 3.55 6.26 -20.18
N ILE A 98 3.12 6.84 -19.07
CA ILE A 98 1.71 7.01 -18.70
C ILE A 98 1.39 8.50 -18.77
N ILE A 99 0.39 8.86 -19.58
CA ILE A 99 -0.11 10.23 -19.64
C ILE A 99 -1.13 10.42 -18.52
N ILE A 100 -0.82 11.34 -17.60
CA ILE A 100 -1.65 11.69 -16.46
C ILE A 100 -2.01 13.18 -16.51
N ASN A 101 -3.28 13.51 -16.34
CA ASN A 101 -3.70 14.90 -16.20
C ASN A 101 -3.41 15.34 -14.78
N VAL A 102 -2.64 16.41 -14.62
CA VAL A 102 -2.20 16.92 -13.32
C VAL A 102 -2.72 18.33 -13.09
N LYS A 103 -2.94 18.66 -11.82
CA LYS A 103 -3.17 20.01 -11.34
C LYS A 103 -1.89 20.50 -10.65
N ASN A 104 -1.39 21.67 -11.04
CA ASN A 104 -0.36 22.38 -10.31
C ASN A 104 -0.99 23.52 -9.49
N ASP A 105 -0.67 23.57 -8.21
CA ASP A 105 -1.15 24.53 -7.23
C ASP A 105 -0.07 25.57 -6.87
N SER A 106 0.38 26.29 -7.90
CA SER A 106 1.37 27.36 -7.78
C SER A 106 0.98 28.54 -6.88
N GLU A 107 -0.24 28.58 -6.35
CA GLU A 107 -0.63 29.56 -5.32
C GLU A 107 0.10 29.31 -3.99
N TYR A 108 0.52 28.06 -3.75
CA TYR A 108 1.28 27.66 -2.57
C TYR A 108 2.80 27.69 -2.76
N ALA A 109 3.29 28.17 -3.92
CA ALA A 109 4.71 28.49 -4.07
C ALA A 109 5.12 29.50 -2.99
N TRP A 110 6.10 29.13 -2.16
CA TRP A 110 6.48 29.90 -0.98
C TRP A 110 7.84 30.60 -1.12
N ALA A 111 8.64 30.24 -2.14
CA ALA A 111 9.93 30.87 -2.43
C ALA A 111 9.93 31.76 -3.69
N CYS A 112 8.92 31.65 -4.56
CA CYS A 112 8.85 32.37 -5.84
C CYS A 112 7.48 33.04 -6.08
N ASN A 113 7.36 33.76 -7.20
CA ASN A 113 6.12 34.42 -7.62
C ASN A 113 5.01 33.39 -7.85
N LYS A 114 3.97 33.51 -7.04
CA LYS A 114 2.74 32.71 -7.13
C LYS A 114 2.05 32.91 -8.48
N ARG A 115 1.39 31.86 -8.96
CA ARG A 115 0.53 31.90 -10.15
C ARG A 115 -0.81 31.26 -9.83
N ALA A 116 -1.79 31.47 -10.71
CA ALA A 116 -3.07 30.78 -10.60
C ALA A 116 -2.86 29.27 -10.87
N PRO A 117 -3.60 28.38 -10.18
CA PRO A 117 -3.55 26.95 -10.47
C PRO A 117 -3.87 26.64 -11.93
N TYR A 118 -3.21 25.62 -12.48
CA TYR A 118 -3.37 25.22 -13.88
C TYR A 118 -3.29 23.71 -14.05
N TYR A 119 -3.80 23.23 -15.20
CA TYR A 119 -3.86 21.82 -15.55
C TYR A 119 -3.04 21.56 -16.81
N TYR A 120 -2.41 20.40 -16.88
CA TYR A 120 -1.70 19.95 -18.07
C TYR A 120 -1.57 18.43 -18.08
N ASP A 121 -1.23 17.89 -19.26
CA ASP A 121 -0.91 16.48 -19.41
C ASP A 121 0.58 16.26 -19.10
N PHE A 122 0.84 15.43 -18.12
CA PHE A 122 2.18 15.05 -17.69
C PHE A 122 2.52 13.64 -18.18
N ASN A 123 3.72 13.50 -18.74
CA ASN A 123 4.25 12.24 -19.23
C ASN A 123 5.05 11.54 -18.12
N PHE A 124 4.37 10.73 -17.33
CA PHE A 124 5.00 9.97 -16.25
C PHE A 124 5.77 8.76 -16.81
N ASP A 125 7.04 8.64 -16.45
CA ASP A 125 7.90 7.49 -16.75
C ASP A 125 8.65 7.12 -15.47
N LEU A 126 8.35 5.95 -14.91
CA LEU A 126 8.88 5.49 -13.62
C LEU A 126 10.41 5.44 -13.63
N ASN A 127 11.03 4.96 -14.71
CA ASN A 127 12.48 4.84 -14.80
C ASN A 127 13.15 6.21 -14.80
N LYS A 128 12.52 7.21 -15.44
CA LYS A 128 13.00 8.60 -15.38
C LYS A 128 12.81 9.23 -14.00
N GLN A 129 11.70 8.92 -13.33
CA GLN A 129 11.44 9.47 -11.99
C GLN A 129 12.45 9.02 -10.93
N ILE A 130 13.08 7.86 -11.13
CA ILE A 130 14.03 7.26 -10.17
C ILE A 130 15.48 7.31 -10.66
N GLU A 131 15.77 7.97 -11.79
CA GLU A 131 17.09 7.90 -12.44
C GLU A 131 18.24 8.41 -11.55
N ASN A 132 17.92 9.35 -10.66
CA ASN A 132 18.87 9.97 -9.73
C ASN A 132 18.75 9.42 -8.30
N TRP A 133 17.98 8.35 -8.08
CA TRP A 133 17.89 7.73 -6.76
C TRP A 133 19.21 7.04 -6.42
N ASP A 134 19.76 7.38 -5.25
CA ASP A 134 20.98 6.81 -4.70
C ASP A 134 20.71 5.61 -3.76
N ASN A 135 19.47 5.49 -3.27
CA ASN A 135 19.02 4.41 -2.41
C ASN A 135 17.67 3.83 -2.87
N PHE A 136 17.35 2.63 -2.37
CA PHE A 136 16.08 1.93 -2.58
C PHE A 136 15.71 1.21 -1.28
N GLU A 137 15.36 1.99 -0.25
CA GLU A 137 15.13 1.48 1.10
C GLU A 137 13.66 1.13 1.32
N LEU A 138 13.38 -0.16 1.52
CA LEU A 138 12.03 -0.64 1.80
C LEU A 138 11.69 -0.48 3.28
N GLN A 139 10.58 0.20 3.53
CA GLN A 139 10.00 0.42 4.84
C GLN A 139 8.56 -0.11 4.89
N SER A 140 8.16 -0.67 6.04
CA SER A 140 6.81 -1.21 6.23
C SER A 140 5.81 -0.11 6.61
N SER A 141 4.54 -0.49 6.80
CA SER A 141 3.49 0.37 7.36
C SER A 141 3.84 0.98 8.73
N ASP A 142 4.87 0.48 9.42
CA ASP A 142 5.34 1.02 10.69
C ASP A 142 6.12 2.33 10.55
N TYR A 143 6.57 2.67 9.35
CA TYR A 143 7.29 3.92 9.05
C TYR A 143 6.37 5.16 9.03
N SER A 144 5.07 5.00 8.81
CA SER A 144 4.18 6.15 8.78
C SER A 144 3.89 6.67 10.19
N ASP A 145 4.26 7.93 10.46
CA ASP A 145 3.84 8.70 11.65
C ASP A 145 2.33 9.00 11.68
N SER A 146 1.59 8.54 10.66
CA SER A 146 0.14 8.65 10.63
C SER A 146 -0.46 7.89 11.82
N PRO A 147 -1.39 8.50 12.59
CA PRO A 147 -2.13 7.81 13.65
C PRO A 147 -2.96 6.63 13.13
N LYS A 148 -3.11 6.52 11.80
CA LYS A 148 -3.69 5.37 11.10
C LYS A 148 -2.60 4.69 10.28
N LYS A 149 -1.92 3.69 10.88
CA LYS A 149 -1.05 2.78 10.13
C LYS A 149 -1.86 2.14 9.02
N GLU A 150 -1.49 2.41 7.78
CA GLU A 150 -2.18 1.85 6.63
C GLU A 150 -1.75 0.38 6.47
N LYS A 151 -2.70 -0.54 6.63
CA LYS A 151 -2.44 -1.95 6.45
C LYS A 151 -2.06 -2.22 4.99
N ASP A 152 -1.13 -3.15 4.77
CA ASP A 152 -0.75 -3.64 3.43
C ASP A 152 -0.13 -2.55 2.53
N VAL A 153 0.50 -1.57 3.18
CA VAL A 153 1.19 -0.45 2.55
C VAL A 153 2.68 -0.51 2.87
N PHE A 154 3.49 -0.22 1.86
CA PHE A 154 4.95 -0.24 1.94
C PHE A 154 5.51 1.01 1.27
N TYR A 155 6.63 1.51 1.80
CA TYR A 155 7.32 2.70 1.30
C TYR A 155 8.69 2.31 0.78
N ILE A 156 9.12 2.90 -0.33
CA ILE A 156 10.46 2.74 -0.89
C ILE A 156 11.07 4.13 -0.95
N PHE A 157 12.07 4.39 -0.11
CA PHE A 157 12.79 5.67 -0.08
C PHE A 157 13.93 5.67 -1.08
N GLY A 158 14.02 6.79 -1.79
CA GLY A 158 14.95 7.05 -2.88
C GLY A 158 15.96 8.13 -2.53
N ALA A 159 15.89 9.24 -3.26
CA ALA A 159 16.77 10.39 -3.11
C ALA A 159 16.57 11.11 -1.77
N GLY A 160 17.42 10.80 -0.79
CA GLY A 160 17.52 11.51 0.49
C GLY A 160 16.20 11.64 1.26
N ASP A 161 15.39 10.57 1.30
CA ASP A 161 14.05 10.46 1.92
C ASP A 161 12.98 11.44 1.42
N SER A 162 13.35 12.34 0.51
CA SER A 162 12.48 13.37 -0.05
C SER A 162 11.66 12.82 -1.21
N ASP A 163 12.21 11.84 -1.92
CA ASP A 163 11.51 11.07 -2.93
C ASP A 163 11.15 9.67 -2.41
N TYR A 164 9.92 9.24 -2.65
CA TYR A 164 9.49 7.90 -2.29
C TYR A 164 8.39 7.34 -3.19
N ILE A 165 8.33 6.00 -3.22
CA ILE A 165 7.22 5.25 -3.79
C ILE A 165 6.43 4.60 -2.66
N LYS A 166 5.11 4.78 -2.66
CA LYS A 166 4.18 4.10 -1.75
C LYS A 166 3.38 3.05 -2.51
N LEU A 167 3.53 1.79 -2.12
CA LEU A 167 2.83 0.64 -2.68
C LEU A 167 1.63 0.28 -1.81
N THR A 168 0.47 0.01 -2.42
CA THR A 168 -0.66 -0.64 -1.76
C THR A 168 -0.88 -2.02 -2.36
N ILE A 169 -0.90 -3.05 -1.52
CA ILE A 169 -0.98 -4.45 -1.96
C ILE A 169 -2.37 -5.02 -1.65
N GLY A 170 -3.08 -5.39 -2.70
CA GLY A 170 -4.43 -5.93 -2.64
C GLY A 170 -4.53 -7.34 -2.04
N ALA A 171 -5.74 -7.87 -1.94
CA ALA A 171 -6.00 -9.20 -1.38
C ALA A 171 -5.39 -10.36 -2.21
N LYS A 172 -5.09 -10.12 -3.49
CA LYS A 172 -4.45 -11.09 -4.40
C LYS A 172 -2.93 -11.12 -4.28
N ASN A 173 -2.33 -10.33 -3.37
CA ASN A 173 -0.89 -10.09 -3.30
C ASN A 173 -0.35 -9.51 -4.62
N LEU A 174 -1.08 -8.55 -5.18
CA LEU A 174 -0.68 -7.76 -6.33
C LEU A 174 -0.82 -6.28 -5.97
N ILE A 175 0.00 -5.43 -6.60
CA ILE A 175 0.00 -3.99 -6.39
C ILE A 175 -1.24 -3.40 -7.06
N THR A 176 -2.13 -2.84 -6.26
CA THR A 176 -3.37 -2.20 -6.72
C THR A 176 -3.22 -0.69 -6.81
N LYS A 177 -2.23 -0.11 -6.12
CA LYS A 177 -1.92 1.32 -6.19
C LYS A 177 -0.43 1.56 -6.01
N LEU A 178 0.11 2.44 -6.84
CA LEU A 178 1.45 2.99 -6.72
C LEU A 178 1.31 4.52 -6.64
N LYS A 179 1.87 5.12 -5.58
CA LYS A 179 2.06 6.56 -5.51
C LYS A 179 3.54 6.87 -5.66
N TYR A 180 3.90 7.76 -6.58
CA TYR A 180 5.19 8.41 -6.59
C TYR A 180 5.05 9.79 -5.93
N SER A 181 5.99 10.12 -5.05
CA SER A 181 6.09 11.43 -4.41
C SER A 181 7.52 11.95 -4.53
N SER A 182 7.67 13.20 -4.91
CA SER A 182 8.93 13.96 -4.78
C SER A 182 8.68 15.22 -3.97
N ILE A 183 9.47 15.46 -2.93
CA ILE A 183 9.32 16.58 -2.01
C ILE A 183 10.57 17.46 -2.11
N ASP A 184 10.41 18.76 -2.22
CA ASP A 184 11.53 19.69 -2.06
C ASP A 184 12.01 19.69 -0.60
N PRO A 185 13.28 19.35 -0.31
CA PRO A 185 13.80 19.27 1.07
C PRO A 185 13.99 20.62 1.79
N GLY A 186 13.85 21.76 1.10
CA GLY A 186 13.90 23.10 1.72
C GLY A 186 15.16 23.91 1.48
#